data_AF-A0A945KB13-F1
#
_entry.id   AF-A0A945KB13-F1
#
_cell.length_a   1.000
_cell.length_b   1.000
_cell.length_c   1.000
_cell.angle_alpha   90.00
_cell.angle_beta   90.00
_cell.angle_gamma   90.00
#
_symmetry.space_group_name_H-M   'P 1'
#
loop_
_entity.id
_entity.type
_entity.pdbx_description
1 polymer ?
#
loop_
_entity_poly.entity_id
_entity_poly.type
_entity_poly.pdbx_seq_one_letter_code
_entity_poly.pdbx_strand_id
1 'polypeptide(L)'
;ARPCLFDDAFVIGADGSFANQMGDATWVEAWQGAAADGCATPVAPHDGSIAASSVYDEAAGTLTLNGKGAHLGLAKVVNGSELASPSDAPESVTYTVLIIESDFLSVEVVAGDGVYWSYDFVKQ
;
A
#
# COMPACT_ATOMS: atom_id res chain seq x y z
N ALA A 1 11.42 -15.24 2.41
CA ALA A 1 10.01 -14.96 2.74
C ALA A 1 9.94 -13.60 3.41
N ARG A 2 8.81 -12.87 3.28
CA ARG A 2 8.57 -11.57 3.92
C ARG A 2 7.50 -11.71 5.01
N PRO A 3 7.75 -12.43 6.11
CA PRO A 3 6.70 -12.77 7.07
C PRO A 3 6.01 -11.54 7.64
N CYS A 4 6.78 -10.51 7.99
CA CYS A 4 6.29 -9.20 8.45
C CYS A 4 5.52 -8.36 7.41
N LEU A 5 5.51 -8.77 6.14
CA LEU A 5 4.64 -8.14 5.13
C LEU A 5 3.30 -8.87 5.00
N PHE A 6 3.30 -10.17 5.31
CA PHE A 6 2.12 -11.02 5.15
C PHE A 6 1.22 -11.03 6.38
N ASP A 7 1.70 -10.55 7.54
CA ASP A 7 0.89 -10.27 8.73
C ASP A 7 0.39 -8.82 8.79
N ASP A 8 0.86 -7.93 7.89
CA ASP A 8 0.30 -6.59 7.71
C ASP A 8 -1.17 -6.65 7.27
N ALA A 9 -1.99 -5.76 7.82
CA ALA A 9 -3.39 -5.59 7.47
C ALA A 9 -3.65 -4.23 6.83
N PHE A 10 -4.45 -4.23 5.76
CA PHE A 10 -4.88 -3.02 5.04
C PHE A 10 -6.37 -2.83 5.28
N VAL A 11 -6.72 -1.98 6.25
CA VAL A 11 -8.09 -1.89 6.76
C VAL A 11 -8.85 -0.82 6.00
N ILE A 12 -9.85 -1.25 5.24
CA ILE A 12 -10.79 -0.39 4.51
C ILE A 12 -12.09 -0.32 5.32
N GLY A 13 -12.39 0.84 5.89
CA GLY A 13 -13.58 1.10 6.68
C GLY A 13 -14.82 1.32 5.81
N ALA A 14 -15.99 0.89 6.30
CA ALA A 14 -17.26 1.13 5.62
C ALA A 14 -17.65 2.62 5.52
N ASP A 15 -17.02 3.47 6.33
CA ASP A 15 -17.14 4.93 6.32
C ASP A 15 -16.15 5.62 5.36
N GLY A 16 -15.34 4.84 4.64
CA GLY A 16 -14.30 5.33 3.74
C GLY A 16 -12.98 5.64 4.43
N SER A 17 -12.81 5.33 5.71
CA SER A 17 -11.50 5.40 6.37
C SER A 17 -10.55 4.32 5.85
N PHE A 18 -9.25 4.60 5.88
CA PHE A 18 -8.21 3.64 5.53
C PHE A 18 -7.09 3.63 6.57
N ALA A 19 -6.53 2.45 6.86
CA ALA A 19 -5.35 2.33 7.71
C ALA A 19 -4.41 1.20 7.25
N ASN A 20 -3.11 1.50 7.20
CA ASN A 20 -2.05 0.50 7.22
C ASN A 20 -1.83 0.04 8.67
N GLN A 21 -2.14 -1.21 8.99
CA GLN A 21 -1.91 -1.81 10.30
C GLN A 21 -0.77 -2.82 10.21
N MET A 22 0.44 -2.38 10.60
CA MET A 22 1.68 -3.15 10.44
C MET A 22 2.25 -3.73 11.75
N GLY A 23 1.54 -3.51 12.87
CA GLY A 23 2.06 -3.90 14.19
C GLY A 23 3.44 -3.30 14.51
N ASP A 24 4.32 -4.11 15.10
CA ASP A 24 5.65 -3.68 15.53
C ASP A 24 6.70 -3.69 14.39
N ALA A 25 6.43 -4.41 13.30
CA ALA A 25 7.39 -4.58 12.20
C ALA A 25 6.69 -4.85 10.86
N THR A 26 7.18 -4.19 9.81
CA THR A 26 6.82 -4.45 8.40
C THR A 26 8.07 -4.72 7.57
N TRP A 27 7.91 -5.01 6.27
CA TRP A 27 9.01 -5.05 5.33
C TRP A 27 9.53 -3.65 5.00
N VAL A 28 10.72 -3.32 5.52
CA VAL A 28 11.40 -2.05 5.28
C VAL A 28 12.61 -2.29 4.39
N GLU A 29 12.78 -1.47 3.36
CA GLU A 29 13.89 -1.56 2.41
C GLU A 29 14.92 -0.43 2.63
N ALA A 30 16.10 -0.56 1.99
CA ALA A 30 17.18 0.42 2.09
C ALA A 30 16.77 1.84 1.68
N TRP A 31 15.83 2.00 0.74
CA TRP A 31 15.32 3.32 0.33
C TRP A 31 14.59 4.05 1.47
N GLN A 32 14.08 3.32 2.47
CA GLN A 32 13.49 3.88 3.69
C GLN A 32 14.52 4.15 4.80
N GLY A 33 15.81 3.87 4.54
CA GLY A 33 16.89 4.06 5.51
C GLY A 33 17.23 2.82 6.35
N ALA A 34 16.68 1.64 6.01
CA ALA A 34 17.12 0.39 6.63
C ALA A 34 18.56 0.04 6.24
N ALA A 35 19.32 -0.56 7.17
CA ALA A 35 20.68 -1.02 6.89
C ALA A 35 20.72 -2.19 5.88
N ALA A 36 19.65 -2.98 5.83
CA ALA A 36 19.40 -4.04 4.86
C ALA A 36 17.88 -4.26 4.76
N ASP A 37 17.42 -4.72 3.60
CA ASP A 37 16.01 -5.05 3.40
C ASP A 37 15.58 -6.18 4.34
N GLY A 38 14.50 -5.96 5.09
CA GLY A 38 14.06 -6.91 6.10
C GLY A 38 12.92 -6.40 6.98
N CYS A 39 12.55 -7.23 7.94
CA CYS A 39 11.56 -6.86 8.95
C CYS A 39 12.15 -5.83 9.91
N ALA A 40 11.53 -4.66 10.00
CA ALA A 40 11.92 -3.59 10.90
C ALA A 40 10.71 -2.73 11.27
N THR A 41 10.87 -1.84 12.25
CA THR A 41 9.82 -0.88 12.64
C THR A 41 9.37 -0.05 11.44
N PRO A 42 8.05 0.13 11.23
CA PRO A 42 7.53 0.95 10.13
C PRO A 42 8.12 2.36 10.12
N VAL A 43 8.31 2.92 8.91
CA VAL A 43 9.00 4.21 8.70
C VAL A 43 8.04 5.24 8.09
N ALA A 44 7.89 6.39 8.76
CA ALA A 44 7.10 7.51 8.27
C ALA A 44 7.53 7.95 6.85
N PRO A 45 6.58 8.29 5.95
CA PRO A 45 5.13 8.39 6.19
C PRO A 45 4.36 7.07 6.03
N HIS A 46 5.05 5.96 5.75
CA HIS A 46 4.44 4.65 5.48
C HIS A 46 4.19 3.84 6.76
N ASP A 47 4.17 4.48 7.93
CA ASP A 47 4.06 3.85 9.25
C ASP A 47 2.61 3.78 9.77
N GLY A 48 1.62 4.17 8.95
CA GLY A 48 0.21 4.17 9.33
C GLY A 48 -0.18 5.28 10.32
N SER A 49 0.74 6.20 10.64
CA SER A 49 0.46 7.31 11.57
C SER A 49 -0.37 8.44 10.97
N ILE A 50 -0.41 8.53 9.63
CA ILE A 50 -1.18 9.53 8.89
C ILE A 50 -2.60 9.04 8.67
N ALA A 51 -3.58 9.87 9.02
CA ALA A 51 -4.99 9.58 8.73
C ALA A 51 -5.20 9.47 7.21
N ALA A 52 -5.80 8.37 6.78
CA ALA A 52 -6.01 8.06 5.38
C ALA A 52 -7.48 7.71 5.10
N SER A 53 -7.86 7.78 3.83
CA SER A 53 -9.18 7.40 3.34
C SER A 53 -9.08 6.59 2.05
N SER A 54 -10.13 5.85 1.73
CA SER A 54 -10.25 5.07 0.51
C SER A 54 -11.50 5.46 -0.25
N VAL A 55 -11.39 5.56 -1.58
CA VAL A 55 -12.51 5.79 -2.49
C VAL A 55 -12.50 4.72 -3.57
N TYR A 56 -13.53 3.88 -3.59
CA TYR A 56 -13.77 2.93 -4.67
C TYR A 56 -14.71 3.54 -5.70
N ASP A 57 -14.24 3.66 -6.94
CA ASP A 57 -15.05 4.04 -8.10
C ASP A 57 -15.36 2.78 -8.91
N GLU A 58 -16.57 2.26 -8.74
CA GLU A 58 -17.04 1.06 -9.42
C GLU A 58 -17.10 1.24 -10.95
N ALA A 59 -17.46 2.44 -11.42
CA ALA A 59 -17.59 2.71 -12.85
C ALA A 59 -16.23 2.77 -13.54
N ALA A 60 -15.22 3.33 -12.85
CA ALA A 60 -13.85 3.35 -13.33
C ALA A 60 -13.07 2.04 -13.03
N GLY A 61 -13.56 1.21 -12.10
CA GLY A 61 -12.86 0.03 -11.62
C GLY A 61 -11.59 0.38 -10.85
N THR A 62 -11.59 1.45 -10.06
CA THR A 62 -10.39 1.94 -9.36
C THR A 62 -10.62 2.11 -7.86
N LEU A 63 -9.56 1.88 -7.08
CA LEU A 63 -9.50 2.14 -5.65
C LEU A 63 -8.40 3.18 -5.40
N THR A 64 -8.78 4.36 -4.94
CA THR A 64 -7.84 5.43 -4.57
C THR A 64 -7.69 5.52 -3.07
N LEU A 65 -6.46 5.46 -2.59
CA LEU A 65 -6.09 5.77 -1.22
C LEU A 65 -5.60 7.22 -1.13
N ASN A 66 -6.15 7.99 -0.21
CA ASN A 66 -5.71 9.36 0.09
C ASN A 66 -5.05 9.37 1.46
N GLY A 67 -3.95 10.09 1.59
CA GLY A 67 -3.12 10.13 2.79
C GLY A 67 -1.68 9.79 2.42
N LYS A 68 -0.75 10.69 2.75
CA LYS A 68 0.67 10.50 2.44
C LYS A 68 1.20 9.19 3.06
N GLY A 69 1.76 8.34 2.21
CA GLY A 69 2.30 7.03 2.60
C GLY A 69 1.27 5.90 2.72
N ALA A 70 -0.02 6.17 2.48
CA ALA A 70 -1.03 5.11 2.38
C ALA A 70 -0.77 4.23 1.15
N HIS A 71 -0.84 2.91 1.33
CA HIS A 71 -0.52 1.94 0.28
C HIS A 71 -1.19 0.59 0.50
N LEU A 72 -1.29 -0.20 -0.56
CA LEU A 72 -1.56 -1.64 -0.56
C LEU A 72 -0.30 -2.38 -1.01
N GLY A 73 0.05 -3.47 -0.33
CA GLY A 73 1.22 -4.27 -0.69
C GLY A 73 2.52 -3.56 -0.30
N LEU A 74 3.39 -3.24 -1.26
CA LEU A 74 4.67 -2.58 -0.96
C LEU A 74 4.55 -1.06 -0.96
N ALA A 75 5.00 -0.44 0.13
CA ALA A 75 5.09 1.01 0.32
C ALA A 75 5.86 1.74 -0.80
N LYS A 76 6.79 1.06 -1.47
CA LYS A 76 7.63 1.64 -2.52
C LYS A 76 6.86 2.00 -3.79
N VAL A 77 5.77 1.29 -4.08
CA VAL A 77 5.17 1.32 -5.43
C VAL A 77 4.02 2.31 -5.48
N VAL A 78 4.16 3.33 -6.33
CA VAL A 78 3.16 4.39 -6.51
C VAL A 78 2.85 4.60 -7.99
N ASN A 79 1.85 5.42 -8.31
CA ASN A 79 1.54 5.70 -9.72
C ASN A 79 2.70 6.43 -10.39
N GLY A 80 3.28 5.80 -11.42
CA GLY A 80 4.33 6.39 -12.26
C GLY A 80 5.75 6.35 -11.70
N SER A 81 5.99 5.77 -10.52
CA SER A 81 7.35 5.50 -10.03
C SER A 81 7.43 4.40 -8.96
N GLU A 82 8.65 3.93 -8.72
CA GLU A 82 9.05 3.31 -7.46
C GLU A 82 9.82 4.35 -6.63
N LEU A 83 9.44 4.52 -5.37
CA LEU A 83 10.02 5.52 -4.48
C LEU A 83 11.49 5.23 -4.20
N ALA A 84 12.31 6.30 -4.20
CA ALA A 84 13.72 6.26 -3.81
C ALA A 84 13.98 6.91 -2.44
N SER A 85 12.97 7.59 -1.87
CA SER A 85 13.02 8.24 -0.56
C SER A 85 11.61 8.32 0.05
N PRO A 86 11.45 8.22 1.39
CA PRO A 86 10.17 8.43 2.05
C PRO A 86 9.57 9.82 1.82
N SER A 87 10.42 10.84 1.57
CA SER A 87 9.96 12.21 1.30
C SER A 87 9.10 12.32 0.04
N ASP A 88 9.34 11.44 -0.92
CA ASP A 88 8.77 11.47 -2.27
C ASP A 88 7.40 10.78 -2.33
N ALA A 89 6.96 10.20 -1.21
CA ALA A 89 5.64 9.60 -1.10
C ALA A 89 4.55 10.62 -1.50
N PRO A 90 3.66 10.26 -2.45
CA PRO A 90 2.58 11.13 -2.88
C PRO A 90 1.48 11.21 -1.81
N GLU A 91 0.60 12.20 -1.95
CA GLU A 91 -0.58 12.35 -1.09
C GLU A 91 -1.68 11.33 -1.39
N SER A 92 -1.59 10.62 -2.51
CA SER A 92 -2.55 9.59 -2.92
C SER A 92 -1.92 8.56 -3.85
N VAL A 93 -2.47 7.35 -3.85
CA VAL A 93 -2.18 6.30 -4.84
C VAL A 93 -3.48 5.67 -5.32
N THR A 94 -3.57 5.41 -6.62
CA THR A 94 -4.72 4.79 -7.27
C THR A 94 -4.36 3.43 -7.81
N TYR A 95 -5.16 2.44 -7.47
CA TYR A 95 -5.07 1.08 -7.95
C TYR A 95 -6.19 0.78 -8.94
N THR A 96 -5.88 0.02 -9.98
CA THR A 96 -6.90 -0.66 -10.79
C THR A 96 -7.36 -1.90 -10.02
N VAL A 97 -8.67 -2.07 -9.86
CA VAL A 97 -9.25 -3.28 -9.24
C VAL A 97 -9.41 -4.33 -10.32
N LEU A 98 -8.65 -5.43 -10.20
CA LEU A 98 -8.71 -6.55 -11.14
C LEU A 98 -9.81 -7.53 -10.76
N ILE A 99 -9.92 -7.84 -9.47
CA ILE A 99 -10.92 -8.76 -8.90
C ILE A 99 -11.38 -8.18 -7.57
N ILE A 100 -12.68 -8.18 -7.33
CA ILE A 100 -13.28 -7.87 -6.03
C ILE A 100 -14.40 -8.87 -5.73
N GLU A 101 -14.21 -9.65 -4.68
CA GLU A 101 -15.14 -10.66 -4.18
C GLU A 101 -15.32 -10.48 -2.66
N SER A 102 -16.14 -11.33 -2.02
CA SER A 102 -16.44 -11.20 -0.58
C SER A 102 -15.21 -11.24 0.31
N ASP A 103 -14.25 -12.09 -0.04
CA ASP A 103 -13.08 -12.40 0.78
C ASP A 103 -11.75 -12.30 0.00
N PHE A 104 -11.80 -11.79 -1.23
CA PHE A 104 -10.63 -11.67 -2.10
C PHE A 104 -10.62 -10.33 -2.83
N LEU A 105 -9.46 -9.70 -2.86
CA LEU A 105 -9.21 -8.46 -3.59
C LEU A 105 -7.90 -8.61 -4.36
N SER A 106 -7.94 -8.37 -5.67
CA SER A 106 -6.75 -8.26 -6.51
C SER A 106 -6.70 -6.86 -7.11
N VAL A 107 -5.56 -6.20 -6.96
CA VAL A 107 -5.34 -4.84 -7.44
C VAL A 107 -4.03 -4.73 -8.19
N GLU A 108 -3.95 -3.76 -9.08
CA GLU A 108 -2.75 -3.41 -9.82
C GLU A 108 -2.43 -1.93 -9.67
N VAL A 109 -1.13 -1.60 -9.55
CA VAL A 109 -0.62 -0.23 -9.67
C VAL A 109 0.43 -0.18 -10.77
N VAL A 110 0.31 0.84 -11.62
CA VAL A 110 1.24 1.09 -12.73
C VAL A 110 2.33 2.05 -12.25
N ALA A 111 3.54 1.53 -12.05
CA ALA A 111 4.70 2.28 -11.56
C ALA A 111 5.53 2.92 -12.69
N GLY A 112 5.14 2.73 -13.94
CA GLY A 112 5.83 3.28 -15.11
C GLY A 112 5.41 2.56 -16.37
N ASP A 113 5.92 3.01 -17.52
CA ASP A 113 5.66 2.36 -18.80
C ASP A 113 6.18 0.92 -18.79
N GLY A 114 5.28 -0.05 -18.95
CA GLY A 114 5.62 -1.47 -18.86
C GLY A 114 5.90 -2.02 -17.44
N VAL A 115 5.74 -1.21 -16.39
CA VAL A 115 6.02 -1.62 -15.00
C VAL A 115 4.72 -1.70 -14.20
N TYR A 116 4.32 -2.93 -13.91
CA TYR A 116 3.06 -3.26 -13.23
C TYR A 116 3.36 -4.06 -11.96
N TRP A 117 2.71 -3.69 -10.87
CA TRP A 117 2.72 -4.45 -9.63
C TRP A 117 1.31 -4.85 -9.28
N SER A 118 1.11 -6.14 -9.02
CA SER A 118 -0.17 -6.70 -8.64
C SER A 118 -0.09 -7.26 -7.22
N TYR A 119 -1.15 -7.07 -6.45
CA TYR A 119 -1.26 -7.58 -5.08
C TYR A 119 -2.59 -8.29 -4.90
N ASP A 120 -2.52 -9.47 -4.30
CA ASP A 120 -3.66 -10.30 -3.97
C ASP A 120 -3.82 -10.34 -2.45
N PHE A 121 -5.03 -10.04 -1.99
CA PHE A 121 -5.39 -9.99 -0.58
C PHE A 121 -6.53 -10.96 -0.30
N VAL A 122 -6.45 -11.61 0.86
CA VAL A 122 -7.55 -12.40 1.41
C VAL A 122 -8.03 -11.70 2.66
N LYS A 123 -9.34 -11.59 2.80
CA LYS A 123 -9.97 -11.04 4.01
C LYS A 123 -9.70 -11.97 5.20
N GLN A 124 -9.31 -11.38 6.33
CA GLN A 124 -9.11 -12.09 7.60
C GLN A 124 -10.31 -11.91 8.54
#